data_AF-A0A0U8SNQ0-F1
#
_entry.id   AF-A0A0U8SNQ0-F1
#
_cell.length_a   1.000
_cell.length_b   1.000
_cell.length_c   1.000
_cell.angle_alpha   90.00
_cell.angle_beta   90.00
_cell.angle_gamma   90.00
#
_symmetry.space_group_name_H-M   'P 1'
#
loop_
_entity.id
_entity.type
_entity.pdbx_description
1 polymer ?
#
loop_
_entity_poly.entity_id
_entity_poly.type
_entity_poly.pdbx_seq_one_letter_code
_entity_poly.pdbx_strand_id
1 'polypeptide(L)' 'MAKTLKVVYTVILLVSLFLLLIAATKPCQSDKDCKKFACRKPKVPKCINGFCKCVR' A
#
# COMPACT_ATOMS: atom_id res chain seq x y z
N MET A 1 -16.42 -30.26 12.34
CA MET A 1 -15.13 -29.96 13.01
C MET A 1 -14.01 -29.72 11.99
N ALA A 2 -13.58 -30.72 11.20
CA ALA A 2 -12.46 -30.53 10.24
C ALA A 2 -12.76 -29.61 9.05
N LYS A 3 -14.01 -29.58 8.57
CA LYS A 3 -14.44 -28.72 7.45
C LYS A 3 -14.44 -27.23 7.82
N THR A 4 -14.89 -26.89 9.02
CA THR A 4 -14.90 -25.51 9.52
C THR A 4 -13.50 -24.96 9.75
N LEU A 5 -12.57 -25.77 10.27
CA LEU A 5 -11.16 -25.37 10.42
C LEU A 5 -10.49 -25.07 9.08
N LYS A 6 -10.76 -25.86 8.04
CA LYS A 6 -10.27 -25.58 6.68
C LYS A 6 -10.77 -24.23 6.16
N VAL A 7 -12.06 -23.94 6.33
CA VAL A 7 -12.65 -22.65 5.88
C VAL A 7 -11.97 -21.48 6.59
N VAL A 8 -11.83 -21.54 7.91
CA VAL A 8 -11.16 -20.49 8.70
C VAL A 8 -9.73 -20.27 8.22
N TYR A 9 -8.96 -21.35 8.02
CA TYR A 9 -7.58 -21.25 7.54
C TYR A 9 -7.49 -20.62 6.15
N THR A 10 -8.42 -20.97 5.25
CA THR A 10 -8.48 -20.41 3.89
C THR A 10 -8.78 -18.91 3.92
N VAL A 11 -9.71 -18.48 4.79
CA VAL A 11 -10.05 -17.07 4.99
C VAL A 11 -8.85 -16.29 5.56
N ILE A 12 -8.17 -16.82 6.57
CA ILE A 12 -6.97 -16.19 7.14
C ILE A 12 -5.88 -16.03 6.07
N LEU A 13 -5.64 -17.06 5.26
CA LEU A 13 -4.68 -17.02 4.15
C LEU A 13 -5.03 -15.92 3.14
N LEU A 14 -6.31 -15.84 2.74
CA LEU A 14 -6.78 -14.80 1.83
C LEU A 14 -6.59 -13.39 2.42
N VAL A 15 -7.03 -13.17 3.65
CA VAL A 15 -6.87 -11.87 4.34
C VAL A 15 -5.39 -11.48 4.43
N SER A 16 -4.51 -12.43 4.74
CA SER A 16 -3.06 -12.20 4.82
C SER A 16 -2.47 -11.80 3.47
N LEU A 17 -2.89 -12.47 2.39
CA LEU A 17 -2.49 -12.12 1.01
C LEU A 17 -2.98 -10.72 0.63
N PHE A 18 -4.23 -10.38 0.94
CA PHE A 18 -4.79 -9.06 0.66
C PHE A 18 -4.03 -7.95 1.42
N LEU A 19 -3.70 -8.18 2.69
CA LEU A 19 -2.90 -7.23 3.47
C LEU A 19 -1.50 -7.01 2.89
N LEU A 20 -0.84 -8.08 2.45
CA LEU A 20 0.46 -8.00 1.77
C LEU A 20 0.37 -7.21 0.46
N LEU A 21 -0.67 -7.45 -0.34
CA LEU A 21 -0.90 -6.69 -1.58
C LEU A 21 -1.11 -5.20 -1.28
N ILE A 22 -1.95 -4.85 -0.30
CA ILE A 22 -2.19 -3.46 0.07
C ILE A 22 -0.91 -2.78 0.59
N ALA A 23 -0.12 -3.49 1.38
CA ALA A 23 1.17 -2.99 1.87
C ALA A 23 2.17 -2.76 0.73
N ALA A 24 2.28 -3.71 -0.20
CA ALA A 24 3.14 -3.58 -1.37
C ALA A 24 2.68 -2.46 -2.32
N THR A 25 1.39 -2.18 -2.39
CA THR A 25 0.82 -1.14 -3.28
C THR A 25 1.03 0.28 -2.72
N LYS A 26 1.45 0.45 -1.46
CA LYS A 26 1.73 1.77 -0.88
C LYS A 26 3.23 2.08 -0.95
N PRO A 27 3.74 2.64 -2.06
CA PRO A 27 5.16 2.89 -2.26
C PRO A 27 5.77 3.95 -1.32
N CYS A 28 4.95 4.71 -0.59
CA CYS A 28 5.45 5.72 0.34
C CYS A 28 4.74 5.68 1.70
N GLN A 29 5.46 6.02 2.76
CA GLN A 29 4.93 6.22 4.11
C GLN A 29 5.10 7.68 4.56
N SER A 30 6.07 8.39 3.99
CA SER A 30 6.40 9.78 4.25
C SER A 30 6.73 10.52 2.95
N ASP A 31 6.61 11.84 2.95
CA ASP A 31 7.05 12.70 1.85
C ASP A 31 8.53 12.47 1.47
N LYS A 32 9.35 12.03 2.43
CA LYS A 32 10.77 11.71 2.21
C LYS A 32 10.95 10.55 1.22
N ASP A 33 10.04 9.59 1.18
CA ASP A 33 10.08 8.44 0.28
C ASP A 33 9.84 8.88 -1.18
N CYS A 34 9.15 10.01 -1.36
CA CYS A 34 8.84 10.60 -2.66
C CYS A 34 9.91 11.57 -3.18
N LYS A 35 11.06 11.71 -2.50
CA LYS A 35 12.15 12.61 -2.95
C LYS A 35 12.67 12.29 -4.36
N LYS A 36 12.66 11.01 -4.76
CA LYS A 36 13.06 10.56 -6.10
C LYS A 36 11.96 10.74 -7.16
N PHE A 37 10.74 11.08 -6.75
CA PHE A 37 9.60 11.27 -7.65
C PHE A 37 9.69 12.65 -8.31
N ALA A 38 9.92 12.66 -9.61
CA ALA A 38 10.08 13.90 -10.37
C ALA A 38 8.72 14.58 -10.60
N CYS A 39 8.54 15.77 -10.05
CA CYS A 39 7.40 16.65 -10.34
C CYS A 39 7.83 17.84 -11.20
N ARG A 40 6.99 18.21 -12.18
CA ARG A 40 7.17 19.48 -12.91
C ARG A 40 6.90 20.65 -11.97
N LYS A 41 7.83 21.62 -11.90
CA LYS A 41 7.62 22.89 -11.19
C LYS A 41 6.31 23.55 -11.66
N PRO A 42 5.51 24.15 -10.76
CA PRO A 42 5.77 24.45 -9.35
C PRO A 42 5.40 23.32 -8.36
N LYS A 43 5.04 22.12 -8.84
CA LYS A 43 4.50 21.07 -7.98
C LYS A 43 5.59 20.38 -7.15
N VAL A 44 5.26 20.03 -5.91
CA VAL A 44 6.10 19.25 -4.99
C VAL A 44 5.56 17.81 -4.83
N PRO A 45 6.44 16.79 -4.80
CA PRO A 45 6.01 15.42 -4.52
C PRO A 45 5.64 15.29 -3.04
N LYS A 46 4.44 14.76 -2.77
CA LYS A 46 3.97 14.39 -1.43
C LYS A 46 3.47 12.97 -1.38
N CYS A 47 3.58 12.34 -0.22
CA CYS A 47 2.99 11.04 0.04
C CYS A 47 1.55 11.21 0.50
N ILE A 48 0.61 10.83 -0.37
CA ILE A 48 -0.83 10.95 -0.10
C ILE A 48 -1.47 9.57 -0.26
N ASN A 49 -2.07 9.08 0.83
CA ASN A 49 -2.70 7.75 0.90
C ASN A 49 -1.75 6.59 0.55
N GLY A 50 -0.46 6.75 0.82
CA GLY A 50 0.57 5.77 0.52
C GLY A 50 1.14 5.85 -0.90
N PHE A 51 0.73 6.84 -1.70
CA PHE A 51 1.23 7.07 -3.06
C PHE A 51 1.91 8.43 -3.20
N CYS A 52 3.01 8.47 -3.97
CA CYS A 52 3.63 9.73 -4.33
C CYS A 52 2.76 10.48 -5.36
N LYS A 53 2.31 11.68 -5.00
CA LYS A 53 1.51 12.56 -5.86
C LYS A 53 2.15 13.94 -5.94
N CYS A 54 2.08 14.57 -7.11
CA CYS A 54 2.52 15.95 -7.28
C CYS A 54 1.38 16.91 -6.90
N VAL A 55 1.57 17.69 -5.84
CA VAL A 55 0.65 18.75 -5.42
C VAL A 55 1.26 20.13 -5.67
N ARG A 56 0.43 21.14 -5.94
CA ARG A 56 0.89 22.53 -6.09
C ARG A 56 1.21 23.14 -4.74
#